data_AF-A0A455U6Z4-F1
#
_entry.id   AF-A0A455U6Z4-F1
#
_cell.length_a   1.000
_cell.length_b   1.000
_cell.length_c   1.000
_cell.angle_alpha   90.00
_cell.angle_beta   90.00
_cell.angle_gamma   90.00
#
_symmetry.space_group_name_H-M   'P 1'
#
loop_
_entity.id
_entity.type
_entity.pdbx_description
1 polymer ?
#
loop_
_entity_poly.entity_id
_entity_poly.type
_entity_poly.pdbx_seq_one_letter_code
_entity_poly.pdbx_strand_id
1 'polypeptide(L)'
;MWRHEELAALAELVERHDLWVVSDELHCDLLLDEGAQHRPLAAAFPELAKRTITLWAPSKTFNLAGLTSACAVIPDPTLRERFAAATKGLLPDGNVLGLVAAEAAYRHGEPWRQALLNVLREHRAALQARVANWPDVRWSAPESTYLAWLDMREAGLGDAPCKTLLKEAG
;
A
#
# COMPACT_ATOMS: atom_id res chain seq x y z
N MET A 1 -0.18 -8.91 2.30
CA MET A 1 -1.63 -8.68 2.38
C MET A 1 -2.13 -9.22 3.69
N TRP A 2 -3.06 -8.52 4.34
CA TRP A 2 -3.55 -8.98 5.64
C TRP A 2 -4.68 -9.98 5.46
N ARG A 3 -4.51 -11.16 6.07
CA ARG A 3 -5.53 -12.20 6.10
C ARG A 3 -6.66 -11.81 7.05
N HIS A 4 -7.81 -12.46 6.92
CA HIS A 4 -8.99 -12.10 7.71
C HIS A 4 -8.71 -12.26 9.22
N GLU A 5 -8.05 -13.34 9.62
CA GLU A 5 -7.68 -13.60 11.01
C GLU A 5 -6.68 -12.58 11.58
N GLU A 6 -5.78 -12.05 10.75
CA GLU A 6 -4.85 -10.99 11.15
C GLU A 6 -5.59 -9.66 11.37
N LEU A 7 -6.52 -9.33 10.47
CA LEU A 7 -7.38 -8.15 10.61
C LEU A 7 -8.35 -8.28 11.78
N ALA A 8 -8.86 -9.49 12.07
CA ALA A 8 -9.71 -9.75 13.23
C ALA A 8 -8.95 -9.52 14.55
N ALA A 9 -7.71 -10.00 14.65
CA ALA A 9 -6.88 -9.74 15.81
C ALA A 9 -6.59 -8.23 16.01
N LEU A 10 -6.36 -7.50 14.90
CA LEU A 10 -6.25 -6.04 14.93
C LEU A 10 -7.55 -5.38 15.38
N ALA A 11 -8.70 -5.83 14.86
CA ALA A 11 -10.00 -5.31 15.20
C ALA A 11 -10.29 -5.42 16.70
N GLU A 12 -10.07 -6.60 17.27
CA GLU A 12 -10.23 -6.80 18.71
C GLU A 12 -9.32 -5.87 19.54
N LEU A 13 -8.08 -5.65 19.11
CA LEU A 13 -7.16 -4.74 19.80
C LEU A 13 -7.69 -3.30 19.76
N VAL A 14 -8.15 -2.86 18.59
CA VAL A 14 -8.71 -1.53 18.38
C VAL A 14 -9.96 -1.32 19.24
N GLU A 15 -10.82 -2.33 19.35
CA GLU A 15 -12.02 -2.27 20.20
C GLU A 15 -11.67 -2.24 21.68
N ARG A 16 -10.84 -3.18 22.15
CA ARG A 16 -10.44 -3.30 23.56
C ARG A 16 -9.82 -2.02 24.12
N HIS A 17 -9.09 -1.28 23.29
CA HIS A 17 -8.36 -0.09 23.71
C HIS A 17 -8.97 1.23 23.23
N ASP A 18 -10.16 1.19 22.62
CA ASP A 18 -10.86 2.37 22.07
C ASP A 18 -9.98 3.24 21.15
N LEU A 19 -9.28 2.60 20.22
CA LEU A 19 -8.33 3.26 19.33
C LEU A 19 -9.00 3.78 18.05
N TRP A 20 -8.43 4.84 17.46
CA TRP A 20 -8.71 5.22 16.07
C TRP A 20 -7.85 4.40 15.12
N VAL A 21 -8.36 4.13 13.93
CA VAL A 21 -7.60 3.49 12.86
C VAL A 21 -7.45 4.43 11.68
N VAL A 22 -6.22 4.59 11.22
CA VAL A 22 -5.92 5.16 9.91
C VAL A 22 -5.35 4.01 9.05
N SER A 23 -6.17 3.50 8.14
CA SER A 23 -5.81 2.39 7.26
C SER A 23 -5.26 2.97 5.95
N ASP A 24 -3.93 2.96 5.78
CA ASP A 24 -3.31 3.34 4.51
C ASP A 24 -3.35 2.14 3.54
N GLU A 25 -4.30 2.19 2.60
CA GLU A 25 -4.58 1.11 1.65
C GLU A 25 -4.11 1.47 0.24
N LEU A 26 -3.14 2.37 0.10
CA LEU A 26 -2.68 2.93 -1.17
C LEU A 26 -2.17 1.90 -2.18
N HIS A 27 -1.69 0.75 -1.72
CA HIS A 27 -1.17 -0.34 -2.55
C HIS A 27 -2.17 -1.49 -2.77
N CYS A 28 -3.44 -1.34 -2.37
CA CYS A 28 -4.43 -2.41 -2.36
C CYS A 28 -4.70 -3.06 -3.74
N ASP A 29 -4.43 -2.34 -4.82
CA ASP A 29 -4.64 -2.80 -6.19
C ASP A 29 -3.44 -3.57 -6.78
N LEU A 30 -2.31 -3.63 -6.07
CA LEU A 30 -1.06 -4.23 -6.54
C LEU A 30 -0.86 -5.63 -5.96
N LEU A 31 -1.84 -6.51 -6.16
CA LEU A 31 -1.84 -7.88 -5.63
C LEU A 31 -1.13 -8.85 -6.57
N LEU A 32 -0.07 -9.49 -6.09
CA LEU A 32 0.76 -10.36 -6.92
C LEU A 32 0.31 -11.82 -6.89
N ASP A 33 -0.33 -12.27 -5.83
CA ASP A 33 -0.82 -13.65 -5.75
C ASP A 33 -2.13 -13.83 -6.50
N GLU A 34 -2.24 -14.95 -7.23
CA GLU A 34 -3.44 -15.27 -7.99
C GLU A 34 -4.62 -15.53 -7.07
N GLY A 35 -5.78 -14.94 -7.39
CA GLY A 35 -6.99 -15.04 -6.56
C GLY A 35 -6.93 -14.23 -5.25
N ALA A 36 -5.83 -13.52 -4.98
CA ALA A 36 -5.76 -12.64 -3.82
C ALA A 36 -6.78 -11.50 -3.94
N GLN A 37 -7.38 -11.15 -2.81
CA GLN A 37 -8.34 -10.07 -2.70
C GLN A 37 -7.97 -9.18 -1.53
N HIS A 38 -7.89 -7.87 -1.79
CA HIS A 38 -7.81 -6.88 -0.74
C HIS A 38 -9.14 -6.78 0.01
N ARG A 39 -9.06 -6.64 1.32
CA ARG A 39 -10.22 -6.50 2.21
C ARG A 39 -10.05 -5.19 2.98
N PRO A 40 -10.72 -4.11 2.56
CA PRO A 40 -10.69 -2.86 3.31
C PRO A 40 -11.14 -3.10 4.76
N LEU A 41 -10.39 -2.59 5.73
CA LEU A 41 -10.64 -2.90 7.16
C LEU A 41 -12.07 -2.51 7.57
N ALA A 42 -12.49 -1.30 7.21
CA ALA A 42 -13.82 -0.77 7.53
C ALA A 42 -14.97 -1.54 6.87
N ALA A 43 -14.70 -2.24 5.75
CA ALA A 43 -15.70 -3.08 5.08
C ALA A 43 -15.75 -4.49 5.67
N ALA A 44 -14.59 -5.03 6.08
CA ALA A 44 -14.50 -6.35 6.70
C ALA A 44 -15.02 -6.38 8.14
N PHE A 45 -14.90 -5.26 8.87
CA PHE A 45 -15.28 -5.11 10.29
C PHE A 45 -16.12 -3.83 10.45
N PRO A 46 -17.43 -3.88 10.11
CA PRO A 46 -18.32 -2.70 10.10
C PRO A 46 -18.41 -1.97 11.44
N GLU A 47 -18.21 -2.66 12.56
CA GLU A 47 -18.13 -2.11 13.91
C GLU A 47 -16.98 -1.10 14.08
N LEU A 48 -15.90 -1.26 13.30
CA LEU A 48 -14.78 -0.33 13.25
C LEU A 48 -15.00 0.82 12.27
N ALA A 49 -15.99 0.75 11.37
CA ALA A 49 -16.20 1.78 10.34
C ALA A 49 -16.39 3.18 10.95
N LYS A 50 -16.96 3.26 12.16
CA LYS A 50 -17.15 4.52 12.89
C LYS A 50 -15.86 5.18 13.38
N ARG A 51 -14.76 4.43 13.44
CA ARG A 51 -13.45 4.83 13.98
C ARG A 51 -12.30 4.66 13.00
N THR A 52 -12.62 4.40 11.73
CA THR A 52 -11.63 4.13 10.69
C THR A 52 -11.64 5.24 9.64
N ILE A 53 -10.45 5.74 9.31
CA ILE A 53 -10.16 6.57 8.15
C ILE A 53 -9.37 5.69 7.17
N THR A 54 -9.94 5.32 6.04
CA THR A 54 -9.22 4.59 4.99
C THR A 54 -8.63 5.58 3.98
N LEU A 55 -7.33 5.55 3.77
CA LEU A 55 -6.63 6.35 2.77
C LEU A 55 -6.41 5.52 1.50
N TRP A 56 -6.77 6.09 0.35
CA TRP A 56 -6.72 5.41 -0.93
C TRP A 56 -6.42 6.38 -2.06
N ALA A 57 -5.68 5.95 -3.09
CA ALA A 57 -5.39 6.78 -4.25
C ALA A 57 -4.94 5.94 -5.45
N PRO A 58 -5.08 6.46 -6.69
CA PRO A 58 -4.59 5.77 -7.89
C PRO A 58 -3.06 5.88 -8.06
N SER A 59 -2.40 6.66 -7.19
CA SER A 59 -1.03 7.13 -7.41
C SER A 59 -0.01 6.01 -7.49
N LYS A 60 -0.09 4.98 -6.65
CA LYS A 60 0.85 3.86 -6.66
C LYS A 60 0.50 2.84 -7.73
N THR A 61 -0.79 2.57 -7.90
CA THR A 61 -1.30 1.64 -8.90
C THR A 61 -0.92 2.09 -10.31
N PHE A 62 -1.20 3.35 -10.65
CA PHE A 62 -1.08 3.89 -12.02
C PHE A 62 0.11 4.84 -12.20
N ASN A 63 1.02 4.90 -11.23
CA ASN A 63 2.19 5.78 -11.25
C ASN A 63 1.84 7.29 -11.44
N LEU A 64 0.79 7.76 -10.76
CA LEU A 64 0.28 9.13 -10.85
C LEU A 64 0.64 9.99 -9.63
N ALA A 65 1.67 9.63 -8.87
CA ALA A 65 2.03 10.31 -7.61
C ALA A 65 2.33 11.81 -7.79
N GLY A 66 2.88 12.21 -8.94
CA GLY A 66 3.13 13.62 -9.25
C GLY A 66 1.86 14.46 -9.44
N LEU A 67 0.69 13.84 -9.61
CA LEU A 67 -0.58 14.53 -9.83
C LEU A 67 -1.37 14.77 -8.55
N THR A 68 -0.86 14.39 -7.38
CA THR A 68 -1.38 14.78 -6.05
C THR A 68 -2.91 14.64 -5.89
N SER A 69 -3.45 13.46 -6.19
CA SER A 69 -4.88 13.13 -6.05
C SER A 69 -5.03 11.89 -5.17
N ALA A 70 -5.81 12.01 -4.09
CA ALA A 70 -6.07 10.95 -3.12
C ALA A 70 -7.44 11.13 -2.47
N CYS A 71 -7.95 10.09 -1.82
CA CYS A 71 -9.24 10.06 -1.15
C CYS A 71 -9.06 9.54 0.28
N ALA A 72 -9.83 10.12 1.21
CA ALA A 72 -10.07 9.58 2.54
C ALA A 72 -11.51 9.09 2.62
N VAL A 73 -11.70 7.78 2.77
CA VAL A 73 -13.01 7.17 2.95
C VAL A 73 -13.30 7.13 4.45
N ILE A 74 -14.25 7.98 4.87
CA ILE A 74 -14.63 8.15 6.28
C ILE A 74 -16.15 7.97 6.38
N PRO A 75 -16.64 6.77 6.75
CA PRO A 75 -18.06 6.47 6.82
C PRO A 75 -18.80 7.32 7.87
N ASP A 76 -18.20 7.50 9.05
CA ASP A 76 -18.80 8.29 10.13
C ASP A 76 -18.83 9.79 9.80
N PRO A 77 -20.01 10.43 9.79
CA PRO A 77 -20.14 11.83 9.41
C PRO A 77 -19.45 12.77 10.40
N THR A 78 -19.51 12.50 11.70
CA THR A 78 -18.88 13.35 12.72
C THR A 78 -17.36 13.31 12.62
N LEU A 79 -16.77 12.13 12.42
CA LEU A 79 -15.34 11.97 12.17
C LEU A 79 -14.93 12.64 10.87
N ARG A 80 -15.74 12.49 9.81
CA ARG A 80 -15.47 13.12 8.51
C ARG A 80 -15.46 14.65 8.60
N GLU A 81 -16.41 15.24 9.31
CA GLU A 81 -16.46 16.69 9.57
C GLU A 81 -15.25 17.15 10.39
N ARG A 82 -14.89 16.43 11.45
CA ARG A 82 -13.70 16.71 12.26
C ARG A 82 -12.42 16.64 11.43
N PHE A 83 -12.29 15.62 10.58
CA PHE A 83 -11.15 15.46 9.68
C PHE A 83 -11.07 16.62 8.69
N ALA A 84 -12.18 16.95 8.01
CA ALA A 84 -12.23 18.07 7.06
C ALA A 84 -11.91 19.42 7.72
N ALA A 85 -12.40 19.65 8.93
CA ALA A 85 -12.09 20.86 9.69
C ALA A 85 -10.59 20.92 10.07
N ALA A 86 -10.02 19.80 10.50
CA ALA A 86 -8.61 19.72 10.89
C ALA A 86 -7.64 19.87 9.72
N THR A 87 -8.01 19.44 8.51
CA THR A 87 -7.18 19.54 7.30
C THR A 87 -7.36 20.86 6.55
N LYS A 88 -8.41 21.62 6.86
CA LYS A 88 -8.71 22.89 6.21
C LYS A 88 -7.54 23.87 6.35
N GLY A 89 -7.02 24.34 5.22
CA GLY A 89 -5.89 25.27 5.16
C GLY A 89 -4.52 24.62 5.35
N LEU A 90 -4.45 23.32 5.63
CA LEU A 90 -3.20 22.54 5.68
C LEU A 90 -2.97 21.73 4.40
N LEU A 91 -4.04 21.19 3.82
CA LEU A 91 -3.99 20.44 2.57
C LEU A 91 -4.44 21.31 1.40
N PRO A 92 -3.78 21.20 0.23
CA PRO A 92 -4.29 21.83 -0.98
C PRO A 92 -5.62 21.19 -1.40
N ASP A 93 -6.47 21.99 -2.04
CA ASP A 93 -7.66 21.46 -2.69
C ASP A 93 -7.28 20.48 -3.82
N GLY A 94 -8.22 19.61 -4.20
CA GLY A 94 -8.03 18.70 -5.32
C GLY A 94 -7.72 19.47 -6.61
N ASN A 95 -6.67 19.07 -7.33
CA ASN A 95 -6.30 19.71 -8.59
C ASN A 95 -6.99 19.02 -9.78
N VAL A 96 -7.35 19.82 -10.79
CA VAL A 96 -8.14 19.35 -11.95
C VAL A 96 -7.46 18.20 -12.68
N LEU A 97 -6.14 18.29 -12.91
CA LEU A 97 -5.39 17.25 -13.62
C LEU A 97 -5.38 15.93 -12.83
N GLY A 98 -5.19 15.99 -11.52
CA GLY A 98 -5.22 14.84 -10.63
C GLY A 98 -6.58 14.17 -10.55
N LEU A 99 -7.66 14.95 -10.57
CA LEU A 99 -9.03 14.41 -10.60
C LEU A 99 -9.34 13.73 -11.93
N VAL A 100 -9.03 14.37 -13.06
CA VAL A 100 -9.22 13.80 -14.40
C VAL A 100 -8.38 12.53 -14.60
N ALA A 101 -7.12 12.55 -14.15
CA ALA A 101 -6.26 11.38 -14.25
C ALA A 101 -6.73 10.22 -13.35
N ALA A 102 -7.20 10.52 -12.13
CA ALA A 102 -7.80 9.51 -11.25
C ALA A 102 -9.05 8.87 -11.87
N GLU A 103 -9.95 9.69 -12.43
CA GLU A 103 -11.15 9.22 -13.13
C GLU A 103 -10.79 8.32 -14.32
N ALA A 104 -9.86 8.77 -15.17
CA ALA A 104 -9.41 8.00 -16.32
C ALA A 104 -8.76 6.67 -15.90
N ALA A 105 -7.93 6.69 -14.85
CA ALA A 105 -7.27 5.50 -14.31
C ALA A 105 -8.29 4.47 -13.81
N TYR A 106 -9.29 4.87 -13.03
CA TYR A 106 -10.30 3.93 -12.54
C TYR A 106 -11.28 3.46 -13.62
N ARG A 107 -11.63 4.32 -14.58
CA ARG A 107 -12.58 3.95 -15.64
C ARG A 107 -11.95 3.09 -16.74
N HIS A 108 -10.67 3.31 -17.06
CA HIS A 108 -10.03 2.74 -18.24
C HIS A 108 -8.72 1.99 -17.95
N GLY A 109 -8.16 2.11 -16.75
CA GLY A 109 -6.84 1.59 -16.41
C GLY A 109 -6.78 0.10 -16.11
N GLU A 110 -7.92 -0.59 -15.94
CA GLU A 110 -7.93 -2.00 -15.53
C GLU A 110 -7.13 -2.93 -16.46
N PRO A 111 -7.24 -2.85 -17.80
CA PRO A 111 -6.41 -3.68 -18.68
C PRO A 111 -4.91 -3.42 -18.51
N TRP A 112 -4.53 -2.16 -18.30
CA TRP A 112 -3.15 -1.78 -18.03
C TRP A 112 -2.68 -2.30 -16.67
N ARG A 113 -3.53 -2.24 -15.64
CA ARG A 113 -3.22 -2.77 -14.30
C ARG A 113 -2.95 -4.26 -14.35
N GLN A 114 -3.78 -5.04 -15.05
CA GLN A 114 -3.58 -6.48 -15.18
C GLN A 114 -2.27 -6.81 -15.93
N ALA A 115 -1.95 -6.07 -16.99
CA ALA A 115 -0.67 -6.21 -17.68
C ALA A 115 0.52 -5.88 -16.75
N LEU A 116 0.42 -4.81 -15.95
CA LEU A 116 1.42 -4.46 -14.94
C LEU A 116 1.59 -5.61 -13.92
N LEU A 117 0.51 -6.17 -13.38
CA LEU A 117 0.60 -7.26 -12.39
C LEU A 117 1.36 -8.47 -12.95
N ASN A 118 1.17 -8.80 -14.22
CA ASN A 118 1.94 -9.87 -14.87
C ASN A 118 3.44 -9.56 -14.91
N VAL A 119 3.81 -8.35 -15.34
CA VAL A 119 5.21 -7.89 -15.32
C VAL A 119 5.79 -7.94 -13.91
N LEU A 120 5.04 -7.50 -12.90
CA LEU A 120 5.50 -7.53 -11.50
C LEU A 120 5.67 -8.96 -10.98
N ARG A 121 4.81 -9.91 -11.38
CA ARG A 121 4.97 -11.33 -11.06
C ARG A 121 6.23 -11.92 -11.70
N GLU A 122 6.50 -11.58 -12.95
CA GLU A 122 7.73 -11.98 -13.65
C GLU A 122 8.97 -11.40 -12.97
N HIS A 123 8.96 -10.11 -12.61
CA HIS A 123 10.04 -9.48 -11.85
C HIS A 123 10.24 -10.12 -10.48
N ARG A 124 9.14 -10.45 -9.77
CA ARG A 124 9.19 -11.18 -8.50
C ARG A 124 9.89 -12.52 -8.66
N ALA A 125 9.54 -13.31 -9.68
CA ALA A 125 10.17 -14.60 -9.95
C ALA A 125 11.64 -14.46 -10.36
N ALA A 126 11.98 -13.48 -11.20
CA ALA A 126 13.35 -13.20 -11.60
C ALA A 126 14.22 -12.79 -10.40
N LEU A 127 13.71 -11.93 -9.53
CA LEU A 127 14.41 -11.52 -8.30
C LEU A 127 14.58 -12.70 -7.34
N GLN A 128 13.56 -13.56 -7.18
CA GLN A 128 13.65 -14.79 -6.39
C GLN A 128 14.83 -15.65 -6.82
N ALA A 129 14.91 -15.95 -8.12
CA ALA A 129 15.95 -16.78 -8.69
C ALA A 129 17.33 -16.14 -8.53
N ARG A 130 17.41 -14.81 -8.63
CA ARG A 130 18.67 -14.09 -8.46
C ARG A 130 19.16 -14.11 -7.02
N VAL A 131 18.29 -13.80 -6.06
CA VAL A 131 18.63 -13.72 -4.63
C VAL A 131 18.94 -15.10 -4.04
N ALA A 132 18.35 -16.17 -4.57
CA ALA A 132 18.69 -17.53 -4.16
C ALA A 132 20.19 -17.88 -4.29
N ASN A 133 20.93 -17.12 -5.10
CA ASN A 133 22.37 -17.28 -5.32
C ASN A 133 23.21 -16.24 -4.55
N TRP A 134 22.60 -15.42 -3.69
CA TRP A 134 23.33 -14.42 -2.90
C TRP A 134 23.65 -14.99 -1.53
N PRO A 135 24.94 -15.08 -1.15
CA PRO A 135 25.32 -15.59 0.17
C PRO A 135 24.76 -14.66 1.25
N ASP A 136 24.18 -15.27 2.28
CA ASP A 136 23.74 -14.59 3.50
C ASP A 136 22.71 -13.44 3.29
N VAL A 137 22.02 -13.45 2.13
CA VAL A 137 20.87 -12.59 1.86
C VAL A 137 19.59 -13.42 1.89
N ARG A 138 18.60 -12.98 2.67
CA ARG A 138 17.26 -13.58 2.68
C ARG A 138 16.28 -12.64 2.01
N TRP A 139 15.28 -13.21 1.35
CA TRP A 139 14.23 -12.45 0.69
C TRP A 139 12.86 -12.82 1.23
N SER A 140 12.07 -11.81 1.56
CA SER A 140 10.65 -11.96 1.86
C SER A 140 9.87 -11.65 0.59
N ALA A 141 9.42 -12.71 -0.10
CA ALA A 141 8.66 -12.58 -1.33
C ALA A 141 7.38 -11.74 -1.07
N PRO A 142 7.17 -10.63 -1.79
CA PRO A 142 6.01 -9.79 -1.56
C PRO A 142 4.74 -10.45 -2.11
N GLU A 143 3.68 -10.48 -1.30
CA GLU A 143 2.31 -10.84 -1.72
C GLU A 143 1.64 -9.69 -2.49
N SER A 144 2.10 -8.45 -2.26
CA SER A 144 1.62 -7.24 -2.92
C SER A 144 2.71 -6.20 -3.05
N THR A 145 2.42 -5.14 -3.82
CA THR A 145 3.34 -4.04 -4.16
C THR A 145 4.43 -4.44 -5.15
N TYR A 146 5.27 -3.47 -5.53
CA TYR A 146 6.43 -3.65 -6.40
C TYR A 146 7.76 -3.45 -5.64
N LEU A 147 7.74 -3.46 -4.31
CA LEU A 147 8.91 -3.23 -3.47
C LEU A 147 9.38 -4.56 -2.88
N ALA A 148 10.64 -4.92 -3.09
CA ALA A 148 11.25 -6.11 -2.52
C ALA A 148 11.85 -5.81 -1.14
N TRP A 149 11.70 -6.75 -0.22
CA TRP A 149 12.31 -6.67 1.10
C TRP A 149 13.42 -7.72 1.24
N LEU A 150 14.66 -7.24 1.32
CA LEU A 150 15.86 -8.07 1.41
C LEU A 150 16.48 -7.89 2.79
N ASP A 151 16.69 -9.01 3.48
CA ASP A 151 17.42 -9.06 4.72
C ASP A 151 18.89 -9.38 4.41
N MET A 152 19.74 -8.39 4.64
CA MET A 152 21.18 -8.42 4.36
C MET A 152 22.03 -8.27 5.62
N ARG A 153 21.45 -8.53 6.81
CA ARG A 153 22.16 -8.37 8.09
C ARG A 153 23.42 -9.24 8.17
N GLU A 154 23.37 -10.43 7.58
CA GLU A 154 24.49 -11.38 7.57
C GLU A 154 25.37 -11.28 6.31
N ALA A 155 25.06 -10.37 5.38
CA ALA A 155 25.72 -10.28 4.08
C ALA A 155 27.13 -9.65 4.12
N GLY A 156 27.66 -9.34 5.31
CA GLY A 156 28.99 -8.75 5.47
C GLY A 156 29.12 -7.29 5.01
N LEU A 157 28.01 -6.57 4.84
CA LEU A 157 27.99 -5.19 4.31
C LEU A 157 28.09 -4.10 5.39
N GLY A 158 28.30 -4.50 6.66
CA GLY A 158 28.36 -3.64 7.83
C GLY A 158 26.99 -3.17 8.33
N ASP A 159 26.98 -2.22 9.26
CA ASP A 159 25.76 -1.75 9.95
C ASP A 159 24.77 -0.99 9.06
N ALA A 160 25.22 -0.55 7.87
CA ALA A 160 24.38 0.16 6.91
C ALA A 160 24.51 -0.44 5.50
N PRO A 161 23.96 -1.65 5.27
CA PRO A 161 24.06 -2.34 3.98
C PRO A 161 23.62 -1.46 2.79
N CYS A 162 22.60 -0.63 2.96
CA CYS A 162 22.12 0.28 1.92
C CYS A 162 23.17 1.31 1.46
N LYS A 163 24.01 1.82 2.37
CA LYS A 163 25.06 2.80 2.03
C LYS A 163 26.21 2.11 1.29
N THR A 164 26.60 0.93 1.75
CA THR A 164 27.62 0.10 1.10
C THR A 164 27.19 -0.23 -0.32
N LEU A 165 25.95 -0.70 -0.50
CA LEU A 165 25.39 -0.99 -1.82
C LEU A 165 25.33 0.23 -2.73
N LEU A 166 24.86 1.39 -2.25
CA LEU A 166 24.81 2.61 -3.07
C LEU A 166 26.20 3.05 -3.56
N LYS A 167 27.24 2.79 -2.76
CA LYS A 167 28.62 3.13 -3.09
C LYS A 167 29.25 2.12 -4.07
N GLU A 168 28.96 0.85 -3.90
CA GLU A 168 29.69 -0.25 -4.55
C GLU A 168 28.92 -0.90 -5.71
N ALA A 169 27.59 -0.78 -5.74
CA ALA A 169 26.71 -1.40 -6.72
C ALA A 169 25.96 -0.40 -7.63
N GLY A 170 26.00 0.92 -7.33
CA GLY A 170 25.37 2.00 -8.11
C GLY A 170 24.05 2.49 -7.53
#